data_AF-A0A0H5D736-F1
#
_entry.id   AF-A0A0H5D736-F1
#
_cell.length_a   1.000
_cell.length_b   1.000
_cell.length_c   1.000
_cell.angle_alpha   90.00
_cell.angle_beta   90.00
_cell.angle_gamma   90.00
#
_symmetry.space_group_name_H-M   'P 1'
#
loop_
_entity.id
_entity.type
_entity.pdbx_description
1 polymer ?
#
loop_
_entity_poly.entity_id
_entity_poly.type
_entity_poly.pdbx_seq_one_letter_code
_entity_poly.pdbx_strand_id
1 'polypeptide(L)'
;MSDGSYSEHIGRRLLKVVGELSQLAGWVTSDAGRHVAAERAYLSGVAAARDAGDTALAGQLLSSLSYQMANIGNPSDAALLARSAVKGAAQATPVVKTLLLERAAWAEARARNSDAARRILDEVDETYEERSDGIEEPHWVYWMNRSEIDVMAGRCLIELGHPAAAEPLLTAAIDSYTPEHAREVGLYLSWLAESYARSGEFDAARETLIRSKRASDSVNSARLDSRIQEVERLA
;
A
#
# COMPACT_ATOMS: atom_id res chain seq x y z
N MET A 1 -19.14 -28.80 -4.90
CA MET A 1 -17.94 -28.75 -4.04
C MET A 1 -18.33 -29.40 -2.71
N SER A 2 -17.44 -30.26 -2.22
CA SER A 2 -17.67 -31.32 -1.23
C SER A 2 -18.39 -30.91 0.06
N ASP A 3 -19.39 -31.70 0.44
CA ASP A 3 -20.04 -31.76 1.76
C ASP A 3 -19.00 -32.02 2.86
N GLY A 4 -18.46 -30.93 3.42
CA GLY A 4 -17.73 -30.98 4.68
C GLY A 4 -18.72 -30.78 5.83
N SER A 5 -18.87 -31.77 6.70
CA SER A 5 -19.58 -31.60 7.97
C SER A 5 -18.63 -30.94 8.97
N TYR A 6 -18.82 -29.65 9.23
CA TYR A 6 -18.12 -28.90 10.27
C TYR A 6 -19.07 -27.95 10.98
N SER A 7 -18.74 -27.58 12.22
CA SER A 7 -19.53 -26.59 12.96
C SER A 7 -19.40 -25.21 12.32
N GLU A 8 -20.42 -24.37 12.47
CA GLU A 8 -20.40 -23.00 11.96
C GLU A 8 -19.15 -22.22 12.42
N HIS A 9 -18.72 -22.44 13.67
CA HIS A 9 -17.49 -21.85 14.21
C HIS A 9 -16.24 -22.26 13.41
N ILE A 10 -16.09 -23.56 13.09
CA ILE A 10 -15.00 -24.04 12.26
C ILE A 10 -15.11 -23.48 10.84
N GLY A 11 -16.33 -23.43 10.29
CA GLY A 11 -16.60 -22.85 8.97
C GLY A 11 -16.13 -21.40 8.85
N ARG A 12 -16.49 -20.55 9.80
CA ARG A 12 -16.04 -19.15 9.82
C ARG A 12 -14.53 -19.04 9.92
N ARG A 13 -13.87 -19.86 10.76
CA ARG A 13 -12.40 -19.87 10.88
C ARG A 13 -11.73 -20.28 9.57
N LEU A 14 -12.24 -21.30 8.89
CA LEU A 14 -11.73 -21.71 7.58
C LEU A 14 -11.88 -20.60 6.54
N LEU A 15 -13.03 -19.92 6.52
CA LEU A 15 -13.27 -18.80 5.61
C LEU A 15 -12.32 -17.61 5.88
N LYS A 16 -11.99 -17.32 7.14
CA LYS A 16 -10.95 -16.32 7.46
C LYS A 16 -9.59 -16.69 6.86
N VAL A 17 -9.16 -17.95 7.04
CA VAL A 17 -7.91 -18.46 6.46
C VAL A 17 -7.94 -18.38 4.92
N VAL A 18 -9.08 -18.71 4.29
CA VAL A 18 -9.25 -18.54 2.84
C VAL A 18 -9.10 -17.08 2.43
N GLY A 19 -9.65 -16.14 3.20
CA GLY A 19 -9.49 -14.70 2.97
C GLY A 19 -8.03 -14.25 3.06
N GLU A 20 -7.29 -14.66 4.10
CA GLU A 20 -5.87 -14.33 4.28
C GLU A 20 -4.98 -14.94 3.18
N LEU A 21 -5.23 -16.20 2.80
CA LEU A 21 -4.52 -16.83 1.67
C LEU A 21 -4.85 -16.15 0.34
N SER A 22 -6.09 -15.70 0.16
CA SER A 22 -6.51 -14.95 -1.03
C SER A 22 -5.84 -13.59 -1.10
N GLN A 23 -5.61 -12.93 0.04
CA GLN A 23 -4.81 -11.70 0.12
C GLN A 23 -3.40 -11.98 -0.41
N LEU A 24 -2.69 -12.97 0.16
CA LEU A 24 -1.33 -13.32 -0.26
C LEU A 24 -1.27 -13.69 -1.75
N ALA A 25 -2.21 -14.51 -2.23
CA ALA A 25 -2.29 -14.88 -3.65
C ALA A 25 -2.51 -13.66 -4.54
N GLY A 26 -3.38 -12.73 -4.14
CA GLY A 26 -3.60 -11.47 -4.85
C GLY A 26 -2.34 -10.62 -4.95
N TRP A 27 -1.64 -10.44 -3.83
CA TRP A 27 -0.39 -9.67 -3.78
C TRP A 27 0.71 -10.27 -4.67
N VAL A 28 0.97 -11.58 -4.53
CA VAL A 28 1.99 -12.28 -5.32
C VAL A 28 1.68 -12.24 -6.82
N THR A 29 0.41 -12.44 -7.19
CA THR A 29 0.03 -12.40 -8.61
C THR A 29 0.04 -10.98 -9.19
N SER A 30 -0.30 -9.96 -8.39
CA SER A 30 -0.18 -8.56 -8.78
C SER A 30 1.28 -8.17 -9.02
N ASP A 31 2.18 -8.53 -8.09
CA ASP A 31 3.62 -8.26 -8.23
C ASP A 31 4.25 -8.99 -9.41
N ALA A 32 3.70 -10.15 -9.81
CA ALA A 32 4.07 -10.87 -11.01
C ALA A 32 3.43 -10.30 -12.31
N GLY A 33 2.72 -9.17 -12.25
CA GLY A 33 2.03 -8.55 -13.39
C GLY A 33 0.77 -9.27 -13.86
N ARG A 34 0.28 -10.29 -13.13
CA ARG A 34 -0.90 -11.09 -13.46
C ARG A 34 -2.17 -10.48 -12.87
N HIS A 35 -2.47 -9.24 -13.22
CA HIS A 35 -3.48 -8.40 -12.57
C HIS A 35 -4.91 -8.97 -12.58
N VAL A 36 -5.31 -9.68 -13.65
CA VAL A 36 -6.63 -10.36 -13.71
C VAL A 36 -6.71 -11.53 -12.72
N ALA A 37 -5.60 -12.24 -12.51
CA ALA A 37 -5.55 -13.30 -11.51
C ALA A 37 -5.59 -12.72 -10.08
N ALA A 38 -4.90 -11.60 -9.87
CA ALA A 38 -4.91 -10.88 -8.61
C ALA A 38 -6.31 -10.37 -8.25
N GLU A 39 -7.01 -9.75 -9.20
CA GLU A 39 -8.38 -9.29 -9.01
C GLU A 39 -9.32 -10.43 -8.58
N ARG A 40 -9.25 -11.58 -9.29
CA ARG A 40 -10.05 -12.77 -8.92
C ARG A 40 -9.73 -13.27 -7.52
N ALA A 41 -8.46 -13.29 -7.13
CA ALA A 41 -8.05 -13.69 -5.79
C ALA A 41 -8.61 -12.73 -4.74
N TYR A 42 -8.44 -11.41 -4.92
CA TYR A 42 -8.98 -10.41 -4.01
C TYR A 42 -10.50 -10.53 -3.85
N LEU A 43 -11.25 -10.59 -4.96
CA LEU A 43 -12.72 -10.72 -4.92
C LEU A 43 -13.19 -12.02 -4.26
N SER A 44 -12.49 -13.13 -4.49
CA SER A 44 -12.80 -14.41 -3.83
C SER A 44 -12.55 -14.32 -2.33
N GLY A 45 -11.46 -13.68 -1.92
CA GLY A 45 -11.17 -13.40 -0.52
C GLY A 45 -12.23 -12.51 0.12
N VAL A 46 -12.70 -11.47 -0.58
CA VAL A 46 -13.74 -10.56 -0.06
C VAL A 46 -15.01 -11.34 0.24
N ALA A 47 -15.41 -12.25 -0.64
CA ALA A 47 -16.56 -13.11 -0.40
C ALA A 47 -16.35 -13.98 0.85
N ALA A 48 -15.21 -14.64 0.97
CA ALA A 48 -14.90 -15.49 2.12
C ALA A 48 -14.85 -14.69 3.45
N ALA A 49 -14.21 -13.52 3.45
CA ALA A 49 -14.13 -12.66 4.63
C ALA A 49 -15.52 -12.15 5.06
N ARG A 50 -16.38 -11.78 4.10
CA ARG A 50 -17.77 -11.39 4.38
C ARG A 50 -18.57 -12.55 4.97
N ASP A 51 -18.46 -13.74 4.40
CA ASP A 51 -19.15 -14.94 4.90
C ASP A 51 -18.64 -15.35 6.29
N ALA A 52 -17.39 -15.03 6.62
CA ALA A 52 -16.82 -15.20 7.96
C ALA A 52 -17.24 -14.11 8.96
N GLY A 53 -17.88 -13.03 8.51
CA GLY A 53 -18.20 -11.85 9.32
C GLY A 53 -16.97 -10.97 9.63
N ASP A 54 -15.88 -11.11 8.89
CA ASP A 54 -14.63 -10.38 9.09
C ASP A 54 -14.58 -9.13 8.18
N THR A 55 -15.15 -8.04 8.67
CA THR A 55 -15.25 -6.78 7.91
C THR A 55 -13.90 -6.09 7.72
N ALA A 56 -12.97 -6.27 8.65
CA ALA A 56 -11.61 -5.74 8.56
C ALA A 56 -10.84 -6.41 7.41
N LEU A 57 -10.86 -7.75 7.35
CA LEU A 57 -10.22 -8.50 6.27
C LEU A 57 -10.88 -8.22 4.91
N ALA A 58 -12.21 -8.13 4.86
CA ALA A 58 -12.92 -7.76 3.64
C ALA A 58 -12.53 -6.35 3.15
N GLY A 59 -12.43 -5.38 4.06
CA GLY A 59 -11.92 -4.03 3.78
C GLY A 59 -10.50 -4.06 3.22
N GLN A 60 -9.60 -4.83 3.84
CA GLN A 60 -8.21 -4.95 3.40
C GLN A 60 -8.06 -5.58 1.99
N LEU A 61 -8.89 -6.56 1.66
CA LEU A 61 -8.88 -7.15 0.33
C LEU A 61 -9.41 -6.18 -0.74
N LEU A 62 -10.45 -5.40 -0.41
CA LEU A 62 -10.95 -4.33 -1.29
C LEU A 62 -9.94 -3.18 -1.45
N SER A 63 -9.25 -2.79 -0.39
CA SER A 63 -8.20 -1.76 -0.46
C SER A 63 -7.00 -2.21 -1.29
N SER A 64 -6.63 -3.49 -1.22
CA SER A 64 -5.58 -4.08 -2.06
C SER A 64 -5.97 -4.06 -3.54
N LEU A 65 -7.22 -4.43 -3.86
CA LEU A 65 -7.74 -4.31 -5.23
C LEU A 65 -7.78 -2.86 -5.71
N SER A 66 -8.25 -1.93 -4.86
CA SER A 66 -8.23 -0.49 -5.17
C SER A 66 -6.81 -0.01 -5.46
N TYR A 67 -5.84 -0.41 -4.65
CA TYR A 67 -4.44 -0.06 -4.87
C TYR A 67 -3.90 -0.56 -6.21
N GLN A 68 -4.25 -1.79 -6.62
CA GLN A 68 -3.93 -2.27 -7.96
C GLN A 68 -4.55 -1.37 -9.02
N MET A 69 -5.85 -1.10 -8.94
CA MET A 69 -6.59 -0.26 -9.90
C MET A 69 -6.03 1.17 -10.00
N ALA A 70 -5.61 1.78 -8.89
CA ALA A 70 -5.02 3.13 -8.88
C ALA A 70 -3.68 3.20 -9.64
N ASN A 71 -2.95 2.08 -9.70
CA ASN A 71 -1.64 2.01 -10.36
C ASN A 71 -1.74 1.67 -11.85
N ILE A 72 -2.68 0.81 -12.26
CA ILE A 72 -2.74 0.27 -13.64
C ILE A 72 -4.04 0.54 -14.40
N GLY A 73 -5.09 0.99 -13.70
CA GLY A 73 -6.44 1.09 -14.21
C GLY A 73 -6.99 2.51 -14.11
N ASN A 74 -8.28 2.62 -13.79
CA ASN A 74 -8.97 3.89 -13.60
C ASN A 74 -8.84 4.37 -12.14
N PRO A 75 -8.12 5.47 -11.85
CA PRO A 75 -7.95 5.97 -10.50
C PRO A 75 -9.26 6.43 -9.83
N SER A 76 -10.24 6.93 -10.59
CA SER A 76 -11.52 7.36 -10.02
C SER A 76 -12.34 6.19 -9.49
N ASP A 77 -12.33 5.06 -10.19
CA ASP A 77 -12.97 3.82 -9.74
C ASP A 77 -12.23 3.24 -8.53
N ALA A 78 -10.89 3.32 -8.54
CA ALA A 78 -10.07 2.92 -7.40
C ALA A 78 -10.39 3.74 -6.14
N ALA A 79 -10.55 5.06 -6.27
CA ALA A 79 -10.92 5.95 -5.18
C ALA A 79 -12.30 5.59 -4.60
N LEU A 80 -13.29 5.31 -5.47
CA LEU A 80 -14.59 4.83 -5.02
C LEU A 80 -14.50 3.50 -4.24
N LEU A 81 -13.67 2.58 -4.73
CA LEU A 81 -13.47 1.28 -4.09
C LEU A 81 -12.75 1.42 -2.74
N ALA A 82 -11.76 2.29 -2.63
CA ALA A 82 -11.04 2.56 -1.39
C ALA A 82 -11.96 3.15 -0.32
N ARG A 83 -12.78 4.14 -0.67
CA ARG A 83 -13.77 4.71 0.25
C ARG A 83 -14.79 3.67 0.72
N SER A 84 -15.16 2.75 -0.17
CA SER A 84 -16.04 1.63 0.17
C SER A 84 -15.37 0.65 1.15
N ALA A 85 -14.07 0.40 1.00
CA ALA A 85 -13.29 -0.40 1.94
C ALA A 85 -13.23 0.24 3.34
N VAL A 86 -12.89 1.53 3.41
CA VAL A 86 -12.86 2.30 4.67
C VAL A 86 -14.23 2.27 5.36
N LYS A 87 -15.31 2.60 4.62
CA LYS A 87 -16.67 2.59 5.17
C LYS A 87 -17.12 1.19 5.62
N GLY A 88 -16.77 0.16 4.86
CA GLY A 88 -17.13 -1.24 5.17
C GLY A 88 -16.45 -1.77 6.42
N ALA A 89 -15.29 -1.21 6.78
CA ALA A 89 -14.48 -1.60 7.93
C ALA A 89 -14.52 -0.53 9.05
N ALA A 90 -15.65 0.16 9.25
CA ALA A 90 -15.78 1.25 10.23
C ALA A 90 -15.41 0.88 11.69
N GLN A 91 -15.53 -0.41 12.04
CA GLN A 91 -15.18 -0.95 13.37
C GLN A 91 -13.80 -1.60 13.42
N ALA A 92 -12.99 -1.45 12.36
CA ALA A 92 -11.63 -1.96 12.37
C ALA A 92 -10.76 -1.24 13.40
N THR A 93 -9.70 -1.92 13.81
CA THR A 93 -8.68 -1.41 14.72
C THR A 93 -7.89 -0.27 14.07
N PRO A 94 -7.25 0.61 14.87
CA PRO A 94 -6.52 1.78 14.37
C PRO A 94 -5.55 1.46 13.23
N VAL A 95 -4.66 0.47 13.38
CA VAL A 95 -3.65 0.18 12.35
C VAL A 95 -4.28 -0.33 11.06
N VAL A 96 -5.37 -1.10 11.15
CA VAL A 96 -6.14 -1.51 9.97
C VAL A 96 -6.78 -0.30 9.30
N LYS A 97 -7.42 0.60 10.05
CA LYS A 97 -8.03 1.80 9.48
C LYS A 97 -7.00 2.70 8.80
N THR A 98 -5.85 2.93 9.43
CA THR A 98 -4.71 3.66 8.86
C THR A 98 -4.33 3.08 7.49
N LEU A 99 -4.17 1.76 7.39
CA LEU A 99 -3.86 1.10 6.12
C LEU A 99 -4.93 1.34 5.04
N LEU A 100 -6.22 1.26 5.40
CA LEU A 100 -7.29 1.51 4.43
C LEU A 100 -7.31 2.97 3.96
N LEU A 101 -7.08 3.91 4.88
CA LEU A 101 -6.99 5.34 4.61
C LEU A 101 -5.78 5.67 3.72
N GLU A 102 -4.62 5.06 3.93
CA GLU A 102 -3.46 5.22 3.04
C GLU A 102 -3.77 4.83 1.59
N ARG A 103 -4.48 3.71 1.39
CA ARG A 103 -4.89 3.28 0.04
C ARG A 103 -5.91 4.24 -0.56
N ALA A 104 -6.78 4.83 0.27
CA ALA A 104 -7.70 5.87 -0.17
C ALA A 104 -6.96 7.16 -0.55
N ALA A 105 -6.02 7.64 0.27
CA ALA A 105 -5.20 8.81 -0.04
C ALA A 105 -4.45 8.63 -1.36
N TRP A 106 -3.82 7.47 -1.57
CA TRP A 106 -3.13 7.16 -2.82
C TRP A 106 -4.09 7.17 -4.02
N ALA A 107 -5.25 6.53 -3.91
CA ALA A 107 -6.23 6.51 -4.99
C ALA A 107 -6.76 7.90 -5.33
N GLU A 108 -7.02 8.76 -4.33
CA GLU A 108 -7.43 10.15 -4.54
C GLU A 108 -6.30 10.98 -5.17
N ALA A 109 -5.05 10.78 -4.75
CA ALA A 109 -3.90 11.45 -5.35
C ALA A 109 -3.75 11.08 -6.83
N ARG A 110 -3.87 9.78 -7.16
CA ARG A 110 -3.85 9.29 -8.55
C ARG A 110 -5.04 9.78 -9.38
N ALA A 111 -6.18 10.03 -8.73
CA ALA A 111 -7.35 10.65 -9.35
C ALA A 111 -7.24 12.19 -9.46
N ARG A 112 -6.14 12.79 -9.02
CA ARG A 112 -5.89 14.24 -8.96
C ARG A 112 -6.89 15.00 -8.07
N ASN A 113 -7.44 14.34 -7.06
CA ASN A 113 -8.33 14.94 -6.07
C ASN A 113 -7.50 15.44 -4.88
N SER A 114 -6.70 16.49 -5.08
CA SER A 114 -5.70 16.96 -4.11
C SER A 114 -6.26 17.27 -2.73
N ASP A 115 -7.42 17.92 -2.65
CA ASP A 115 -8.05 18.25 -1.37
C ASP A 115 -8.58 17.01 -0.63
N ALA A 116 -9.00 15.97 -1.36
CA ALA A 116 -9.41 14.72 -0.75
C ALA A 116 -8.20 13.94 -0.24
N ALA A 117 -7.16 13.80 -1.06
CA ALA A 117 -5.94 13.12 -0.69
C ALA A 117 -5.30 13.75 0.58
N ARG A 118 -5.18 15.08 0.62
CA ARG A 118 -4.59 15.79 1.77
C ARG A 118 -5.38 15.59 3.06
N ARG A 119 -6.71 15.73 3.02
CA ARG A 119 -7.55 15.47 4.21
C ARG A 119 -7.44 14.04 4.71
N ILE A 120 -7.34 13.07 3.80
CA ILE A 120 -7.19 11.67 4.18
C ILE A 120 -5.80 11.43 4.77
N LEU A 121 -4.74 12.08 4.28
CA LEU A 121 -3.41 12.00 4.89
C LEU A 121 -3.40 12.55 6.32
N ASP A 122 -4.10 13.65 6.58
CA ASP A 122 -4.27 14.16 7.95
C ASP A 122 -5.01 13.12 8.83
N GLU A 123 -6.07 12.49 8.30
CA GLU A 123 -6.83 11.43 8.99
C GLU A 123 -5.99 10.15 9.21
N VAL A 124 -5.05 9.83 8.32
CA VAL A 124 -4.10 8.71 8.48
C VAL A 124 -3.26 8.91 9.73
N ASP A 125 -2.67 10.10 9.91
CA ASP A 125 -1.85 10.44 11.07
C ASP A 125 -2.68 10.41 12.36
N GLU A 126 -3.84 11.06 12.37
CA GLU A 126 -4.75 11.06 13.52
C GLU A 126 -5.15 9.64 13.94
N THR A 127 -5.57 8.82 12.98
CA THR A 127 -6.00 7.43 13.23
C THR A 127 -4.84 6.57 13.73
N TYR A 128 -3.64 6.73 13.19
CA TYR A 128 -2.49 5.92 13.59
C TYR A 128 -2.08 6.20 15.05
N GLU A 129 -2.25 7.43 15.54
CA GLU A 129 -1.97 7.81 16.93
C GLU A 129 -3.01 7.29 17.93
N GLU A 130 -4.16 6.76 17.47
CA GLU A 130 -5.12 6.05 18.34
C GLU A 130 -4.65 4.66 18.79
N ARG A 131 -3.53 4.16 18.24
CA ARG A 131 -2.96 2.85 18.62
C ARG A 131 -2.53 2.82 20.07
N SER A 132 -2.70 1.68 20.74
CA SER A 132 -2.23 1.46 22.10
C SER A 132 -2.03 -0.02 22.40
N ASP A 133 -1.20 -0.34 23.39
CA ASP A 133 -0.90 -1.73 23.79
C ASP A 133 -2.14 -2.55 24.19
N GLY A 134 -3.27 -1.90 24.49
CA GLY A 134 -4.53 -2.55 24.83
C GLY A 134 -5.38 -2.99 23.64
N ILE A 135 -5.00 -2.63 22.41
CA ILE A 135 -5.74 -2.98 21.19
C ILE A 135 -4.98 -4.09 20.46
N GLU A 136 -5.64 -5.25 20.31
CA GLU A 136 -5.07 -6.37 19.56
C GLU A 136 -5.27 -6.15 18.05
N GLU A 137 -4.17 -5.86 17.36
CA GLU A 137 -4.14 -5.70 15.90
C GLU A 137 -4.04 -7.06 15.19
N PRO A 138 -4.70 -7.26 14.03
CA PRO A 138 -4.54 -8.48 13.25
C PRO A 138 -3.09 -8.70 12.79
N HIS A 139 -2.58 -9.92 12.87
CA HIS A 139 -1.17 -10.20 12.56
C HIS A 139 -0.75 -9.75 11.15
N TRP A 140 -1.65 -9.73 10.16
CA TRP A 140 -1.33 -9.32 8.79
C TRP A 140 -1.01 -7.82 8.62
N VAL A 141 -1.19 -6.98 9.66
CA VAL A 141 -0.70 -5.57 9.67
C VAL A 141 0.69 -5.40 10.30
N TYR A 142 1.40 -6.49 10.65
CA TYR A 142 2.70 -6.41 11.36
C TYR A 142 3.76 -5.50 10.71
N TRP A 143 3.69 -5.29 9.40
CA TRP A 143 4.63 -4.48 8.64
C TRP A 143 4.34 -2.97 8.73
N MET A 144 3.12 -2.59 9.13
CA MET A 144 2.69 -1.20 9.19
C MET A 144 3.37 -0.47 10.35
N ASN A 145 4.09 0.60 10.03
CA ASN A 145 4.77 1.44 11.00
C ASN A 145 4.86 2.88 10.50
N ARG A 146 5.36 3.80 11.35
CA ARG A 146 5.47 5.23 10.99
C ARG A 146 6.26 5.48 9.70
N SER A 147 7.34 4.74 9.45
CA SER A 147 8.13 4.91 8.23
C SER A 147 7.36 4.51 6.97
N GLU A 148 6.55 3.45 7.03
CA GLU A 148 5.68 3.06 5.90
C GLU A 148 4.60 4.11 5.61
N ILE A 149 4.06 4.72 6.66
CA ILE A 149 3.09 5.83 6.56
C ILE A 149 3.73 7.05 5.90
N ASP A 150 4.90 7.45 6.37
CA ASP A 150 5.65 8.58 5.82
C ASP A 150 6.03 8.33 4.35
N VAL A 151 6.37 7.08 3.98
CA VAL A 151 6.63 6.69 2.59
C VAL A 151 5.37 6.85 1.72
N MET A 152 4.21 6.38 2.18
CA MET A 152 2.97 6.56 1.43
C MET A 152 2.59 8.04 1.29
N ALA A 153 2.74 8.83 2.36
CA ALA A 153 2.51 10.26 2.35
C ALA A 153 3.44 10.98 1.36
N GLY A 154 4.74 10.67 1.38
CA GLY A 154 5.72 11.19 0.43
C GLY A 154 5.35 10.89 -1.02
N ARG A 155 4.91 9.66 -1.31
CA ARG A 155 4.43 9.29 -2.65
C ARG A 155 3.20 10.09 -3.08
N CYS A 156 2.23 10.27 -2.18
CA CYS A 156 1.07 11.10 -2.46
C CYS A 156 1.49 12.55 -2.77
N LEU A 157 2.39 13.12 -1.98
CA LEU A 157 2.90 14.48 -2.19
C LEU A 157 3.60 14.65 -3.54
N ILE A 158 4.41 13.68 -3.97
CA ILE A 158 5.03 13.67 -5.31
C ILE A 158 3.96 13.68 -6.41
N GLU A 159 2.96 12.80 -6.32
CA GLU A 159 1.87 12.71 -7.29
C GLU A 159 1.04 14.00 -7.35
N LEU A 160 0.83 14.64 -6.20
CA LEU A 160 0.09 15.90 -6.07
C LEU A 160 0.88 17.14 -6.50
N GLY A 161 2.15 16.99 -6.88
CA GLY A 161 2.99 18.12 -7.33
C GLY A 161 3.66 18.90 -6.19
N HIS A 162 3.82 18.29 -5.02
CA HIS A 162 4.55 18.84 -3.88
C HIS A 162 5.82 18.02 -3.53
N PRO A 163 6.72 17.77 -4.49
CA PRO A 163 7.89 16.89 -4.27
C PRO A 163 8.80 17.38 -3.14
N ALA A 164 9.07 18.68 -3.02
CA ALA A 164 9.89 19.22 -1.93
C ALA A 164 9.36 18.87 -0.53
N ALA A 165 8.05 18.71 -0.35
CA ALA A 165 7.46 18.29 0.93
C ALA A 165 7.60 16.77 1.17
N ALA A 166 7.80 15.97 0.13
CA ALA A 166 8.00 14.53 0.21
C ALA A 166 9.44 14.14 0.62
N GLU A 167 10.42 14.98 0.29
CA GLU A 167 11.84 14.74 0.57
C GLU A 167 12.13 14.40 2.04
N PRO A 168 11.77 15.22 3.04
CA PRO A 168 12.09 14.93 4.43
C PRO A 168 11.43 13.65 4.95
N LEU A 169 10.21 13.32 4.47
CA LEU A 169 9.51 12.08 4.85
C LEU A 169 10.23 10.84 4.32
N LEU A 170 10.62 10.87 3.05
CA LEU A 170 11.31 9.75 2.41
C LEU A 170 12.73 9.59 2.95
N THR A 171 13.44 10.69 3.21
CA THR A 171 14.78 10.67 3.84
C THR A 171 14.72 10.06 5.24
N ALA A 172 13.80 10.53 6.10
CA ALA A 172 13.64 9.99 7.45
C ALA A 172 13.27 8.49 7.45
N ALA A 173 12.40 8.07 6.53
CA ALA A 173 12.06 6.66 6.37
C ALA A 173 13.28 5.84 5.92
N ILE A 174 14.05 6.30 4.93
CA ILE A 174 15.26 5.59 4.45
C ILE A 174 16.31 5.45 5.56
N ASP A 175 16.51 6.50 6.37
CA ASP A 175 17.50 6.51 7.45
C ASP A 175 17.14 5.57 8.62
N SER A 176 15.87 5.15 8.73
CA SER A 176 15.42 4.22 9.78
C SER A 176 15.67 2.74 9.44
N TYR A 177 15.90 2.39 8.17
CA TYR A 177 16.09 0.99 7.77
C TYR A 177 17.53 0.50 7.97
N THR A 178 17.63 -0.73 8.45
CA THR A 178 18.88 -1.47 8.53
C THR A 178 19.22 -2.15 7.18
N PRO A 179 20.49 -2.53 6.94
CA PRO A 179 20.93 -3.12 5.67
C PRO A 179 20.17 -4.37 5.20
N GLU A 180 19.46 -5.06 6.10
CA GLU A 180 18.66 -6.26 5.79
C GLU A 180 17.44 -5.96 4.90
N HIS A 181 17.01 -4.70 4.79
CA HIS A 181 15.85 -4.25 4.01
C HIS A 181 16.26 -3.57 2.68
N ALA A 182 17.36 -4.04 2.08
CA ALA A 182 17.94 -3.41 0.88
C ALA A 182 16.92 -3.27 -0.27
N ARG A 183 15.96 -4.20 -0.40
CA ARG A 183 14.93 -4.16 -1.45
C ARG A 183 14.00 -2.98 -1.28
N GLU A 184 13.44 -2.84 -0.10
CA GLU A 184 12.49 -1.79 0.29
C GLU A 184 13.16 -0.42 0.17
N VAL A 185 14.38 -0.32 0.72
CA VAL A 185 15.21 0.89 0.62
C VAL A 185 15.48 1.29 -0.83
N GLY A 186 15.77 0.32 -1.71
CA GLY A 186 15.94 0.56 -3.14
C GLY A 186 14.73 1.23 -3.78
N LEU A 187 13.52 0.79 -3.41
CA LEU A 187 12.27 1.38 -3.88
C LEU A 187 12.05 2.79 -3.32
N TYR A 188 12.34 3.00 -2.03
CA TYR A 188 12.16 4.32 -1.39
C TYR A 188 13.12 5.35 -1.97
N LEU A 189 14.37 4.95 -2.23
CA LEU A 189 15.35 5.75 -2.96
C LEU A 189 14.86 6.13 -4.36
N SER A 190 14.09 5.27 -5.04
CA SER A 190 13.52 5.63 -6.35
C SER A 190 12.49 6.76 -6.24
N TRP A 191 11.67 6.79 -5.19
CA TRP A 191 10.73 7.87 -4.94
C TRP A 191 11.43 9.14 -4.47
N LEU A 192 12.48 9.04 -3.65
CA LEU A 192 13.29 10.19 -3.26
C LEU A 192 13.99 10.81 -4.48
N ALA A 193 14.56 9.98 -5.37
CA ALA A 193 15.14 10.46 -6.62
C ALA A 193 14.11 11.16 -7.53
N GLU A 194 12.88 10.64 -7.61
CA GLU A 194 11.79 11.31 -8.32
C GLU A 194 11.44 12.66 -7.69
N SER A 195 11.41 12.75 -6.36
CA SER A 195 11.19 13.99 -5.64
C SER A 195 12.23 15.05 -6.02
N TYR A 196 13.52 14.70 -5.98
CA TYR A 196 14.60 15.60 -6.41
C TYR A 196 14.45 16.01 -7.87
N ALA A 197 14.21 15.06 -8.79
CA ALA A 197 14.09 15.35 -10.21
C ALA A 197 12.94 16.33 -10.51
N ARG A 198 11.76 16.12 -9.90
CA ARG A 198 10.60 17.00 -10.06
C ARG A 198 10.78 18.38 -9.39
N SER A 199 11.68 18.48 -8.42
CA SER A 199 12.06 19.75 -7.78
C SER A 199 13.18 20.50 -8.52
N GLY A 200 13.77 19.88 -9.57
CA GLY A 200 14.87 20.45 -10.34
C GLY A 200 16.27 20.19 -9.76
N GLU A 201 16.38 19.35 -8.71
CA GLU A 201 17.63 18.99 -8.06
C GLU A 201 18.29 17.78 -8.76
N PHE A 202 18.65 17.95 -10.02
CA PHE A 202 19.06 16.84 -10.90
C PHE A 202 20.32 16.08 -10.43
N ASP A 203 21.27 16.76 -9.78
CA ASP A 203 22.47 16.10 -9.25
C ASP A 203 22.11 15.17 -8.08
N ALA A 204 21.28 15.63 -7.14
CA ALA A 204 20.78 14.84 -6.03
C ALA A 204 19.90 13.68 -6.52
N ALA A 205 19.08 13.92 -7.55
CA ALA A 205 18.28 12.88 -8.19
C ALA A 205 19.16 11.77 -8.78
N ARG A 206 20.22 12.14 -9.52
CA ARG A 206 21.15 11.19 -10.14
C ARG A 206 21.91 10.38 -9.09
N GLU A 207 22.42 11.02 -8.05
CA GLU A 207 23.14 10.34 -6.96
C GLU A 207 22.23 9.34 -6.23
N THR A 208 21.01 9.78 -5.89
CA THR A 208 20.02 8.94 -5.22
C THR A 208 19.60 7.76 -6.09
N LEU A 209 19.45 7.96 -7.40
CA LEU A 209 19.12 6.90 -8.35
C LEU A 209 20.24 5.86 -8.49
N ILE A 210 21.51 6.27 -8.40
CA ILE A 210 22.65 5.33 -8.35
C ILE A 210 22.59 4.47 -7.09
N ARG A 211 22.24 5.06 -5.94
CA ARG A 211 22.04 4.29 -4.69
C ARG A 211 20.88 3.29 -4.83
N SER A 212 19.77 3.70 -5.44
CA SER A 212 18.62 2.84 -5.73
C SER A 212 19.01 1.63 -6.61
N LYS A 213 19.79 1.86 -7.68
CA LYS A 213 20.30 0.79 -8.56
C LYS A 213 21.19 -0.22 -7.83
N ARG A 214 22.14 0.27 -7.02
CA ARG A 214 23.02 -0.61 -6.23
C ARG A 214 22.23 -1.51 -5.27
N ALA A 215 21.12 -1.01 -4.74
CA ALA A 215 20.20 -1.78 -3.91
C ALA A 215 19.36 -2.78 -4.73
N SER A 216 19.08 -2.50 -6.02
CA SER A 216 18.43 -3.44 -6.94
C SER A 216 19.37 -4.58 -7.37
N ASP A 217 20.67 -4.31 -7.54
CA ASP A 217 21.65 -5.32 -7.97
C ASP A 217 21.77 -6.49 -6.98
N SER A 218 21.45 -6.26 -5.70
CA SER A 218 21.38 -7.31 -4.67
C SER A 218 20.03 -8.02 -4.60
N VAL A 219 18.99 -7.51 -5.29
CA VAL A 219 17.61 -8.02 -5.22
C VAL A 219 16.91 -7.97 -6.58
N ASN A 220 16.86 -9.11 -7.27
CA ASN A 220 16.23 -9.26 -8.60
C ASN A 220 14.73 -8.85 -8.59
N SER A 221 14.41 -7.60 -8.95
CA SER A 221 13.08 -6.99 -8.75
C SER A 221 12.63 -6.15 -9.96
N ALA A 222 11.85 -6.77 -10.86
CA ALA A 222 11.32 -6.12 -12.08
C ALA A 222 10.54 -4.81 -11.82
N ARG A 223 9.85 -4.72 -10.66
CA ARG A 223 9.14 -3.50 -10.24
C ARG A 223 10.08 -2.34 -9.95
N LEU A 224 11.23 -2.62 -9.34
CA LEU A 224 12.23 -1.60 -9.03
C LEU A 224 12.91 -1.14 -10.32
N ASP A 225 13.22 -2.06 -11.23
CA ASP A 225 13.82 -1.73 -12.54
C ASP A 225 12.91 -0.82 -13.37
N SER A 226 11.61 -1.13 -13.45
CA SER A 226 10.62 -0.28 -14.15
C SER A 226 10.56 1.13 -13.55
N ARG A 227 10.64 1.24 -12.22
CA ARG A 227 10.62 2.53 -11.52
C ARG A 227 11.88 3.34 -11.76
N ILE A 228 13.04 2.70 -11.74
CA ILE A 228 14.32 3.35 -12.07
C ILE A 228 14.24 3.96 -13.48
N GLN A 229 13.74 3.22 -14.48
CA GLN A 229 13.57 3.72 -15.85
C GLN A 229 12.57 4.88 -15.97
N GLU A 230 11.55 4.95 -15.11
CA GLU A 230 10.66 6.11 -15.04
C GLU A 230 11.37 7.36 -14.55
N VAL A 231 12.18 7.24 -13.50
CA VAL A 231 12.91 8.37 -12.91
C VAL A 231 14.03 8.86 -13.85
N GLU A 232 14.72 7.95 -14.56
CA GLU A 232 15.72 8.32 -15.58
C GLU A 232 15.17 9.19 -16.70
N ARG A 233 13.86 9.15 -16.97
CA ARG A 233 13.23 10.01 -17.98
C ARG A 233 12.91 11.42 -17.47
N LEU A 234 12.99 11.64 -16.16
CA LEU A 234 12.72 12.93 -15.51
C LEU A 234 14.00 13.74 -15.25
N ALA A 235 15.17 13.10 -15.27
CA ALA A 235 16.47 13.67 -14.92
C ALA A 235 17.45 13.68 -16.11
#